data_AF-A0A7J9CRC0-F1
#
_entry.id   AF-A0A7J9CRC0-F1
#
_cell.length_a   1.000
_cell.length_b   1.000
_cell.length_c   1.000
_cell.angle_alpha   90.00
_cell.angle_beta   90.00
_cell.angle_gamma   90.00
#
_symmetry.space_group_name_H-M   'P 1'
#
loop_
_entity.id
_entity.type
_entity.pdbx_description
1 polymer ?
#
loop_
_entity_poly.entity_id
_entity_poly.type
_entity_poly.pdbx_seq_one_letter_code
_entity_poly.pdbx_strand_id
1 'polypeptide(L)'
;MILNGLLKTKFKGLSGDFSLVRRQLRSSAFEIINVINNKEKVIGYWTLENGFIRKLGKAKKGKSMSKYELKPPIWPGNTKDIPRGWTTPVRGNKLRIGVLDKTGFEAYLKVEQDLYTKESIVTGFSYDVFEEALALLPFVVPHKLIPFPIGPNVGTYNKLLYHVKNQMLG
;
A
#
# COMPACT_ATOMS: atom_id res chain seq x y z
N MET A 1 -0.13 44.85 12.14
CA MET A 1 0.04 45.48 10.81
C MET A 1 1.11 44.78 9.95
N ILE A 2 2.27 44.41 10.50
CA ILE A 2 3.40 43.81 9.77
C ILE A 2 3.08 42.43 9.15
N LEU A 3 2.42 41.53 9.88
CA LEU A 3 2.08 40.19 9.38
C LEU A 3 1.20 40.23 8.12
N ASN A 4 0.21 41.12 8.09
CA ASN A 4 -0.66 41.29 6.92
C ASN A 4 0.10 41.84 5.70
N GLY A 5 1.14 42.66 5.93
CA GLY A 5 2.05 43.10 4.88
C GLY A 5 2.84 41.91 4.31
N LEU A 6 3.50 41.14 5.18
CA LEU A 6 4.29 39.95 4.79
C LEU A 6 3.47 38.91 4.01
N LEU A 7 2.24 38.62 4.45
CA LEU A 7 1.37 37.65 3.76
C LEU A 7 0.91 38.11 2.37
N LYS A 8 0.92 39.42 2.10
CA LYS A 8 0.53 40.00 0.81
C LYS A 8 1.72 40.27 -0.11
N THR A 9 2.96 40.12 0.38
CA THR A 9 4.16 40.37 -0.41
C THR A 9 4.23 39.44 -1.62
N LYS A 10 4.42 40.04 -2.80
CA LYS A 10 4.71 39.34 -4.06
C LYS A 10 5.88 40.03 -4.73
N PHE A 11 6.89 39.28 -5.12
CA PHE A 11 8.05 39.79 -5.86
C PHE A 11 8.67 38.68 -6.70
N LYS A 12 9.50 39.04 -7.67
CA LYS A 12 10.26 38.09 -8.47
C LYS A 12 11.69 38.00 -7.94
N GLY A 13 12.09 36.82 -7.47
CA GLY A 13 13.44 36.53 -6.97
C GLY A 13 14.21 35.58 -7.89
N LEU A 14 15.41 35.18 -7.47
CA LEU A 14 16.26 34.23 -8.22
C LEU A 14 15.58 32.87 -8.43
N SER A 15 14.76 32.44 -7.46
CA SER A 15 14.01 31.18 -7.52
C SER A 15 12.64 31.31 -8.20
N GLY A 16 12.35 32.45 -8.84
CA GLY A 16 11.08 32.74 -9.50
C GLY A 16 10.15 33.62 -8.66
N ASP A 17 8.85 33.53 -8.94
CA ASP A 17 7.85 34.38 -8.31
C ASP A 17 7.60 33.96 -6.85
N PHE A 18 7.90 34.86 -5.92
CA PHE A 18 7.58 34.69 -4.52
C PHE A 18 6.12 35.09 -4.26
N SER A 19 5.36 34.18 -3.65
CA SER A 19 4.05 34.49 -3.08
C SER A 19 3.71 33.51 -1.97
N LEU A 20 2.99 34.00 -0.94
CA LEU A 20 2.49 33.16 0.15
C LEU A 20 1.01 32.83 -0.08
N VAL A 21 0.66 31.55 -0.18
CA VAL A 21 -0.71 31.05 -0.23
C VAL A 21 -0.97 30.27 1.05
N ARG A 22 -2.02 30.63 1.80
CA ARG A 22 -2.30 30.04 3.14
C ARG A 22 -1.08 30.03 4.07
N ARG A 23 -0.30 31.13 4.04
CA ARG A 23 0.93 31.33 4.84
C ARG A 23 2.11 30.41 4.45
N GLN A 24 2.06 29.76 3.29
CA GLN A 24 3.15 28.91 2.77
C GLN A 24 3.66 29.44 1.43
N LEU A 25 4.96 29.26 1.17
CA LEU A 25 5.54 29.58 -0.12
C LEU A 25 4.87 28.74 -1.20
N ARG A 26 4.33 29.40 -2.22
CA ARG A 26 3.81 28.74 -3.40
C ARG A 26 4.99 28.23 -4.23
N SER A 27 5.44 27.00 -3.97
CA SER A 27 6.49 26.36 -4.78
C SER A 27 6.02 26.17 -6.22
N SER A 28 6.85 26.55 -7.18
CA SER A 28 6.58 26.43 -8.62
C SER A 28 6.98 25.06 -9.18
N ALA A 29 8.01 24.43 -8.61
CA ALA A 29 8.52 23.14 -9.03
C ALA A 29 9.29 22.43 -7.90
N PHE A 30 9.31 21.10 -7.94
CA PHE A 30 10.10 20.25 -7.07
C PHE A 30 11.07 19.41 -7.90
N GLU A 31 12.30 19.24 -7.44
CA GLU A 31 13.25 18.30 -8.03
C GLU A 31 13.00 16.89 -7.49
N ILE A 32 13.09 15.89 -8.35
CA ILE A 32 13.00 14.49 -7.96
C ILE A 32 14.37 13.87 -8.14
N ILE A 33 14.91 13.37 -7.03
CA ILE A 33 16.22 12.75 -6.96
C ILE A 33 16.10 11.25 -6.73
N ASN A 34 16.97 10.48 -7.38
CA ASN A 34 17.22 9.09 -7.06
C ASN A 34 18.55 8.99 -6.33
N VAL A 35 18.57 8.35 -5.16
CA VAL A 35 19.77 8.21 -4.32
C VAL A 35 20.32 6.79 -4.46
N ILE A 36 21.56 6.66 -4.92
CA ILE A 36 22.22 5.37 -5.15
C ILE A 36 23.64 5.44 -4.57
N ASN A 37 24.00 4.51 -3.69
CA ASN A 37 25.35 4.45 -3.08
C ASN A 37 25.81 5.81 -2.55
N ASN A 38 24.94 6.50 -1.79
CA ASN A 38 25.16 7.83 -1.24
C ASN A 38 25.39 8.95 -2.29
N LYS A 39 25.01 8.72 -3.55
CA LYS A 39 25.05 9.73 -4.62
C LYS A 39 23.64 10.08 -5.07
N GLU A 40 23.36 11.37 -5.16
CA GLU A 40 22.09 11.89 -5.64
C GLU A 40 22.12 12.07 -7.17
N LYS A 41 21.03 11.69 -7.83
CA LYS A 41 20.85 11.89 -9.26
C LYS A 41 19.48 12.44 -9.56
N VAL A 42 19.40 13.64 -10.12
CA VAL A 42 18.13 14.24 -10.57
C VAL A 42 17.54 13.42 -11.72
N ILE A 43 16.35 12.87 -11.49
CA ILE A 43 15.59 12.10 -12.48
C ILE A 43 14.47 12.91 -13.13
N GLY A 44 14.09 14.04 -12.56
CA GLY A 44 13.17 14.99 -13.21
C GLY A 44 12.59 15.94 -12.19
N TYR A 45 11.43 16.49 -12.50
CA TYR A 45 10.79 17.53 -11.72
C TYR A 45 9.30 17.28 -11.61
N TRP A 46 8.66 17.84 -10.60
CA TRP A 46 7.20 17.89 -10.48
C TRP A 46 6.72 19.32 -10.37
N THR A 47 5.71 19.70 -11.15
CA THR A 47 5.02 20.98 -10.99
C THR A 47 3.53 20.76 -10.81
N LEU A 48 2.86 21.70 -10.16
CA LEU A 48 1.42 21.62 -9.94
C LEU A 48 0.62 21.55 -11.26
N GLU A 49 1.09 22.22 -12.30
CA GLU A 49 0.38 22.33 -13.59
C GLU A 49 0.61 21.13 -14.52
N ASN A 50 1.82 20.57 -14.53
CA ASN A 50 2.23 19.56 -15.51
C ASN A 50 2.45 18.17 -14.90
N GLY A 51 2.39 18.04 -13.56
CA GLY A 51 2.79 16.81 -12.89
C GLY A 51 4.29 16.55 -13.07
N PHE A 52 4.65 15.30 -13.32
CA PHE A 52 6.05 14.90 -13.54
C PHE A 52 6.54 15.33 -14.92
N ILE A 53 7.68 16.03 -14.97
CA ILE A 53 8.34 16.50 -16.19
C ILE A 53 9.84 16.22 -16.18
N ARG A 54 10.43 15.96 -17.36
CA ARG A 54 11.87 15.65 -17.45
C ARG A 54 12.77 16.87 -17.26
N LYS A 55 12.33 18.04 -17.72
CA LYS A 55 13.07 19.30 -17.73
C LYS A 55 12.08 20.47 -17.57
N LEU A 56 12.43 21.46 -16.75
CA LEU A 56 11.68 22.72 -16.69
C LEU A 56 11.75 23.45 -18.05
N GLY A 57 10.65 24.11 -18.45
CA GLY A 57 10.59 24.95 -19.66
C GLY A 57 10.06 24.26 -20.92
N LYS A 58 9.68 22.98 -20.88
CA LYS A 58 8.97 22.29 -21.99
C LYS A 58 7.60 21.82 -21.54
N ALA A 59 6.65 22.76 -21.36
CA ALA A 59 5.25 22.41 -21.15
C ALA A 59 4.65 21.94 -22.49
N LYS A 60 4.29 20.66 -22.61
CA LYS A 60 3.45 20.22 -23.72
C LYS A 60 2.03 20.68 -23.44
N LYS A 61 1.55 21.70 -24.18
CA LYS A 61 0.11 21.94 -24.30
C LYS A 61 -0.51 20.72 -24.97
N GLY A 62 -1.34 19.99 -24.25
CA GLY A 62 -2.19 18.94 -24.80
C GLY A 62 -1.67 17.52 -24.62
N LYS A 63 -2.46 16.75 -23.87
CA LYS A 63 -2.62 15.28 -23.90
C LYS A 63 -1.34 14.45 -24.03
N SER A 64 -0.89 13.89 -22.90
CA SER A 64 -0.91 12.42 -22.71
C SER A 64 -0.34 12.04 -21.34
N MET A 65 -1.14 11.36 -20.53
CA MET A 65 -0.66 10.54 -19.41
C MET A 65 0.16 9.36 -19.96
N SER A 66 1.37 9.60 -20.47
CA SER A 66 2.25 8.55 -20.97
C SER A 66 3.38 8.28 -19.99
N LYS A 67 2.96 7.69 -18.87
CA LYS A 67 3.66 6.80 -17.93
C LYS A 67 5.08 7.11 -17.41
N TYR A 68 6.03 7.77 -18.09
CA TYR A 68 7.37 8.05 -17.51
C TYR A 68 8.02 9.31 -18.09
N GLU A 69 7.68 10.49 -17.58
CA GLU A 69 8.41 11.74 -17.90
C GLU A 69 9.72 11.90 -17.10
N LEU A 70 9.91 11.12 -16.04
CA LEU A 70 11.17 11.07 -15.30
C LEU A 70 12.18 10.15 -16.02
N LYS A 71 13.47 10.43 -15.87
CA LYS A 71 14.53 9.46 -16.18
C LYS A 71 14.26 8.21 -15.34
N PRO A 72 14.44 7.00 -15.90
CA PRO A 72 14.22 5.77 -15.16
C PRO A 72 15.04 5.74 -13.86
N PRO A 73 14.41 5.54 -12.68
CA PRO A 73 15.14 5.35 -11.44
C PRO A 73 15.87 4.00 -11.44
N ILE A 74 16.89 3.92 -10.59
CA ILE A 74 17.53 2.66 -10.19
C ILE A 74 17.00 2.35 -8.80
N TRP A 75 16.37 1.19 -8.66
CA TRP A 75 15.77 0.70 -7.44
C TRP A 75 16.79 0.01 -6.53
N PRO A 76 16.47 -0.18 -5.24
CA PRO A 76 17.28 -0.99 -4.34
C PRO A 76 17.63 -2.35 -4.97
N GLY A 77 18.88 -2.81 -4.79
CA GLY A 77 19.41 -3.98 -5.49
C GLY A 77 20.02 -3.68 -6.87
N ASN A 78 20.21 -2.40 -7.21
CA ASN A 78 20.87 -1.94 -8.44
C ASN A 78 20.15 -2.41 -9.74
N THR A 79 18.81 -2.39 -9.73
CA THR A 79 17.99 -2.77 -10.89
C THR A 79 17.18 -1.58 -11.45
N LYS A 80 16.89 -1.63 -12.75
CA LYS A 80 15.94 -0.71 -13.42
C LYS A 80 14.53 -1.31 -13.49
N ASP A 81 14.39 -2.57 -13.13
CA ASP A 81 13.10 -3.24 -13.08
C ASP A 81 12.25 -2.56 -12.03
N ILE A 82 11.08 -2.10 -12.44
CA ILE A 82 10.12 -1.49 -11.52
C ILE A 82 9.72 -2.58 -10.52
N PRO A 83 9.97 -2.39 -9.21
CA PRO A 83 9.57 -3.34 -8.21
C PRO A 83 8.07 -3.57 -8.35
N ARG A 84 7.63 -4.81 -8.21
CA ARG A 84 6.21 -5.17 -8.35
C ARG A 84 5.32 -4.54 -7.25
N GLY A 85 5.83 -3.64 -6.42
CA GLY A 85 5.08 -2.90 -5.39
C GLY A 85 4.61 -3.81 -4.26
N TRP A 86 3.42 -3.51 -3.70
CA TRP A 86 2.67 -4.35 -2.74
C TRP A 86 2.15 -5.65 -3.38
N THR A 87 2.92 -6.27 -4.26
CA THR A 87 2.57 -7.60 -4.76
C THR A 87 2.77 -8.58 -3.62
N THR A 88 1.73 -9.37 -3.36
CA THR A 88 1.74 -10.50 -2.42
C THR A 88 3.02 -11.30 -2.57
N PRO A 89 3.81 -11.49 -1.49
CA PRO A 89 5.04 -12.25 -1.57
C PRO A 89 4.72 -13.67 -2.07
N VAL A 90 5.12 -13.98 -3.30
CA VAL A 90 5.05 -15.36 -3.83
C VAL A 90 5.94 -16.29 -2.98
N ARG A 91 6.95 -15.71 -2.33
CA ARG A 91 7.74 -16.31 -1.24
C ARG A 91 7.78 -15.30 -0.08
N GLY A 92 7.10 -15.62 1.02
CA GLY A 92 7.02 -14.79 2.23
C GLY A 92 5.91 -15.25 3.17
N ASN A 93 5.61 -14.45 4.20
CA ASN A 93 4.58 -14.77 5.19
C ASN A 93 3.19 -14.78 4.54
N LYS A 94 2.52 -15.94 4.58
CA LYS A 94 1.13 -16.08 4.14
C LYS A 94 0.20 -15.26 5.05
N LEU A 95 -0.89 -14.74 4.48
CA LEU A 95 -1.97 -14.13 5.25
C LEU A 95 -2.55 -15.18 6.20
N ARG A 96 -2.55 -14.86 7.50
CA ARG A 96 -3.11 -15.72 8.55
C ARG A 96 -4.54 -15.30 8.83
N ILE A 97 -5.49 -16.20 8.59
CA ILE A 97 -6.93 -15.94 8.77
C ILE A 97 -7.44 -16.79 9.91
N GLY A 98 -7.88 -16.15 11.00
CA GLY A 98 -8.48 -16.84 12.13
C GLY A 98 -9.90 -17.27 11.81
N VAL A 99 -10.19 -18.56 11.96
CA VAL A 99 -11.47 -19.19 11.62
C VAL A 99 -12.10 -19.73 12.88
N LEU A 100 -13.39 -19.48 13.10
CA LEU A 100 -14.07 -19.92 14.33
C LEU A 100 -14.31 -21.42 14.30
N ASP A 101 -13.73 -22.14 15.26
CA ASP A 101 -14.07 -23.52 15.52
C ASP A 101 -15.14 -23.55 16.62
N LYS A 102 -16.41 -23.56 16.19
CA LYS A 102 -17.60 -23.53 17.04
C LYS A 102 -18.64 -24.52 16.54
N THR A 103 -19.09 -25.41 17.42
CA THR A 103 -20.18 -26.36 17.14
C THR A 103 -21.51 -25.66 16.92
N GLY A 104 -22.32 -26.15 15.97
CA GLY A 104 -23.70 -25.70 15.75
C GLY A 104 -23.90 -24.59 14.70
N PHE A 105 -22.85 -24.19 13.98
CA PHE A 105 -22.92 -23.22 12.86
C PHE A 105 -22.31 -23.76 11.55
N GLU A 106 -22.27 -25.09 11.42
CA GLU A 106 -21.52 -25.81 10.37
C GLU A 106 -21.94 -25.46 8.94
N ALA A 107 -23.19 -25.05 8.71
CA ALA A 107 -23.66 -24.63 7.38
C ALA A 107 -22.89 -23.42 6.83
N TYR A 108 -22.47 -22.51 7.71
CA TYR A 108 -21.73 -21.31 7.32
C TYR A 108 -20.23 -21.52 7.35
N LEU A 109 -19.76 -22.30 8.31
CA LEU A 109 -18.35 -22.53 8.54
C LEU A 109 -18.19 -23.77 9.41
N LYS A 110 -17.48 -24.76 8.89
CA LYS A 110 -17.15 -26.02 9.56
C LYS A 110 -15.65 -26.19 9.56
N VAL A 111 -15.10 -26.54 10.72
CA VAL A 111 -13.70 -26.90 10.86
C VAL A 111 -13.63 -28.37 11.23
N GLU A 112 -12.94 -29.14 10.41
CA GLU A 112 -12.64 -30.55 10.66
C GLU A 112 -11.13 -30.74 10.70
N GLN A 113 -10.67 -31.82 11.31
CA GLN A 113 -9.26 -32.19 11.29
C GLN A 113 -9.08 -33.42 10.42
N ASP A 114 -8.20 -33.34 9.43
CA ASP A 114 -7.81 -34.48 8.63
C ASP A 114 -7.18 -35.55 9.54
N LEU A 115 -7.68 -36.77 9.44
CA LEU A 115 -7.28 -37.87 10.31
C LEU A 115 -5.84 -38.34 10.06
N TYR A 116 -5.33 -38.16 8.84
CA TYR A 116 -4.01 -38.61 8.40
C TYR A 116 -2.97 -37.49 8.50
N THR A 117 -3.27 -36.29 8.00
CA THR A 117 -2.30 -35.17 7.97
C THR A 117 -2.34 -34.32 9.24
N LYS A 118 -3.38 -34.47 10.07
CA LYS A 118 -3.68 -33.61 11.24
C LYS A 118 -3.88 -32.13 10.89
N GLU A 119 -3.99 -31.79 9.61
CA GLU A 119 -4.29 -30.44 9.16
C GLU A 119 -5.78 -30.12 9.32
N SER A 120 -6.09 -28.85 9.47
CA SER A 120 -7.47 -28.39 9.62
C SER A 120 -8.08 -28.10 8.26
N ILE A 121 -9.19 -28.78 7.97
CA ILE A 121 -10.00 -28.61 6.77
C ILE A 121 -11.14 -27.66 7.13
N VAL A 122 -11.27 -26.55 6.41
CA VAL A 122 -12.36 -25.59 6.59
C VAL A 122 -13.30 -25.70 5.41
N THR A 123 -14.60 -25.82 5.67
CA THR A 123 -15.65 -25.88 4.65
C THR A 123 -16.86 -25.03 5.06
N GLY A 124 -17.81 -24.83 4.16
CA GLY A 124 -19.08 -24.14 4.44
C GLY A 124 -19.22 -22.83 3.66
N PHE A 125 -20.45 -22.28 3.65
CA PHE A 125 -20.82 -21.17 2.76
C PHE A 125 -19.89 -19.95 2.82
N SER A 126 -19.45 -19.56 4.02
CA SER A 126 -18.56 -18.39 4.17
C SER A 126 -17.18 -18.62 3.56
N TYR A 127 -16.71 -19.87 3.58
CA TYR A 127 -15.44 -20.25 2.96
C TYR A 127 -15.57 -20.32 1.44
N ASP A 128 -16.67 -20.86 0.91
CA ASP A 128 -16.93 -20.91 -0.53
C ASP A 128 -17.00 -19.49 -1.13
N VAL A 129 -17.73 -18.58 -0.48
CA VAL A 129 -17.78 -17.17 -0.89
C VAL A 129 -16.41 -16.50 -0.85
N PHE A 130 -15.59 -16.85 0.15
CA PHE A 130 -14.23 -16.32 0.27
C PHE A 130 -13.33 -16.80 -0.87
N GLU A 131 -13.37 -18.09 -1.24
CA GLU A 131 -12.63 -18.64 -2.38
C GLU A 131 -13.06 -18.01 -3.71
N GLU A 132 -14.37 -17.85 -3.94
CA GLU A 132 -14.88 -17.16 -5.13
C GLU A 132 -14.42 -15.70 -5.20
N ALA A 133 -14.45 -14.98 -4.07
CA ALA A 133 -13.94 -13.62 -3.99
C ALA A 133 -12.43 -13.55 -4.29
N LEU A 134 -11.64 -14.53 -3.82
CA LEU A 134 -10.22 -14.64 -4.15
C LEU A 134 -9.98 -14.91 -5.63
N ALA A 135 -10.81 -15.76 -6.27
CA ALA A 135 -10.68 -16.11 -7.68
C ALA A 135 -10.90 -14.89 -8.61
N LEU A 136 -11.68 -13.89 -8.16
CA LEU A 136 -11.91 -12.64 -8.89
C LEU A 136 -10.78 -11.62 -8.76
N LEU A 137 -9.83 -11.82 -7.83
CA LEU A 137 -8.73 -10.88 -7.64
C LEU A 137 -7.72 -10.95 -8.78
N PRO A 138 -7.17 -9.82 -9.25
CA PRO A 138 -6.15 -9.80 -10.29
C PRO A 138 -4.76 -10.26 -9.81
N PHE A 139 -4.68 -10.83 -8.60
CA PHE A 139 -3.45 -11.33 -7.98
C PHE A 139 -3.74 -12.46 -7.00
N VAL A 140 -2.76 -13.34 -6.81
CA VAL A 140 -2.85 -14.45 -5.85
C VAL A 140 -2.69 -13.92 -4.42
N VAL A 141 -3.49 -14.42 -3.49
CA VAL A 141 -3.36 -14.14 -2.05
C VAL A 141 -2.95 -15.42 -1.32
N PRO A 142 -1.64 -15.67 -1.11
CA PRO A 142 -1.19 -16.80 -0.30
C PRO A 142 -1.70 -16.64 1.13
N HIS A 143 -2.54 -17.57 1.57
CA HIS A 143 -3.15 -17.52 2.89
C HIS A 143 -3.10 -18.89 3.58
N LYS A 144 -3.32 -18.89 4.90
CA LYS A 144 -3.53 -20.08 5.71
C LYS A 144 -4.65 -19.80 6.71
N LEU A 145 -5.57 -20.74 6.81
CA LEU A 145 -6.64 -20.72 7.80
C LEU A 145 -6.13 -21.31 9.13
N ILE A 146 -6.45 -20.64 10.23
CA ILE A 146 -6.03 -21.03 11.57
C ILE A 146 -7.29 -21.17 12.41
N PRO A 147 -7.69 -22.40 12.77
CA PRO A 147 -8.81 -22.60 13.67
C PRO A 147 -8.56 -21.94 15.01
N PHE A 148 -9.60 -21.26 15.49
CA PHE A 148 -9.62 -20.61 16.79
C PHE A 148 -10.77 -21.22 17.61
N PRO A 149 -10.45 -22.05 18.61
CA PRO A 149 -11.47 -22.72 19.39
C PRO A 149 -12.26 -21.72 20.23
N ILE A 150 -13.59 -21.76 20.09
CA ILE A 150 -14.51 -20.95 20.90
C ILE A 150 -15.37 -21.87 21.76
N GLY A 151 -15.43 -21.55 23.04
CA GLY A 151 -16.24 -22.30 23.99
C GLY A 151 -16.13 -21.75 25.41
N PRO A 152 -17.02 -22.16 26.32
CA PRO A 152 -16.91 -21.83 27.74
C PRO A 152 -15.53 -22.21 28.25
N ASN A 153 -14.80 -21.24 28.82
CA ASN A 153 -13.44 -21.39 29.35
C ASN A 153 -12.31 -21.72 28.33
N VAL A 154 -12.57 -21.69 27.02
CA VAL A 154 -11.54 -21.96 25.99
C VAL A 154 -11.13 -20.68 25.25
N GLY A 155 -12.12 -20.00 24.67
CA GLY A 155 -11.88 -18.86 23.81
C GLY A 155 -13.15 -18.05 23.57
N THR A 156 -12.97 -16.75 23.37
CA THR A 156 -14.05 -15.81 23.07
C THR A 156 -13.73 -15.07 21.77
N TYR A 157 -14.75 -14.48 21.15
CA TYR A 157 -14.55 -13.63 19.99
C TYR A 157 -13.60 -12.45 20.28
N ASN A 158 -13.67 -11.87 21.48
CA ASN A 158 -12.75 -10.81 21.91
C ASN A 158 -11.30 -11.29 21.96
N LYS A 159 -11.07 -12.55 22.38
CA LYS A 159 -9.74 -13.15 22.37
C LYS A 159 -9.23 -13.30 20.93
N LEU A 160 -10.06 -13.79 20.00
CA LEU A 160 -9.68 -13.83 18.58
C LEU A 160 -9.30 -12.44 18.05
N LEU A 161 -10.14 -11.43 18.29
CA LEU A 161 -9.86 -10.05 17.86
C LEU A 161 -8.55 -9.52 18.46
N TYR A 162 -8.27 -9.85 19.71
CA TYR A 162 -7.00 -9.51 20.36
C TYR A 162 -5.80 -10.21 19.69
N HIS A 163 -5.92 -11.49 19.32
CA HIS A 163 -4.87 -12.20 18.58
C HIS A 163 -4.66 -11.61 17.18
N VAL A 164 -5.72 -11.26 16.46
CA VAL A 164 -5.65 -10.60 15.15
C VAL A 164 -4.95 -9.24 15.28
N LYS A 165 -5.40 -8.40 16.23
CA LYS A 165 -4.85 -7.06 16.45
C LYS A 165 -3.35 -7.08 16.77
N ASN A 166 -2.91 -8.05 17.57
CA ASN A 166 -1.52 -8.17 18.00
C ASN A 166 -0.69 -9.14 17.14
N GLN A 167 -1.23 -9.64 16.02
CA GLN A 167 -0.55 -10.57 15.11
C GLN A 167 -0.07 -11.87 15.79
N MET A 168 -0.85 -12.40 16.73
CA MET A 168 -0.53 -13.61 17.53
C MET A 168 -1.34 -14.83 17.09
N LEU A 169 -1.86 -14.85 15.87
CA LEU A 169 -2.44 -16.07 15.30
C LEU A 169 -1.28 -17.00 14.89
N GLY A 170 -1.29 -18.22 15.44
CA GLY A 170 -0.21 -19.23 15.33
C GLY A 170 0.21 -19.55 13.90
#